data_AF-A0A653J0S8-F1
#
_entry.id   AF-A0A653J0S8-F1
#
_cell.length_a   1.000
_cell.length_b   1.000
_cell.length_c   1.000
_cell.angle_alpha   90.00
_cell.angle_beta   90.00
_cell.angle_gamma   90.00
#
_symmetry.space_group_name_H-M   'P 1'
#
loop_
_entity.id
_entity.type
_entity.pdbx_description
1 polymer ?
#
loop_
_entity_poly.entity_id
_entity_poly.type
_entity_poly.pdbx_seq_one_letter_code
_entity_poly.pdbx_strand_id
1 'polypeptide(L)'
;MNASEGIEADKLKLQFITDLYKEQCTHGRHTEAQRQFMAGTLLILSGILLSMIAALHFDITAMPIALTLVALALCAKKCIAVFEMKREELTARRDHYRFEAEKITGTEVFAPAANGRNMQRLSNQWNKLFNFVLVLGILLTLIIAAQA
;
A
#
# COMPACT_ATOMS: atom_id res chain seq x y z
N MET A 1 -43.05 -19.67 17.54
CA MET A 1 -41.92 -18.97 16.90
C MET A 1 -42.25 -18.92 15.42
N ASN A 2 -42.63 -17.73 14.94
CA ASN A 2 -43.27 -17.58 13.63
C ASN A 2 -42.20 -17.46 12.54
N ALA A 3 -42.35 -18.19 11.43
CA ALA A 3 -41.45 -18.13 10.28
C ALA A 3 -41.21 -16.69 9.74
N SER A 4 -42.14 -15.77 10.02
CA SER A 4 -42.02 -14.33 9.71
C SER A 4 -40.91 -13.62 10.50
N GLU A 5 -40.67 -13.98 11.77
CA GLU A 5 -39.63 -13.38 12.61
C GLU A 5 -38.23 -13.79 12.15
N GLY A 6 -38.09 -15.03 11.65
CA GLY A 6 -36.84 -15.53 11.08
C GLY A 6 -36.43 -14.80 9.79
N ILE A 7 -37.40 -14.55 8.89
CA ILE A 7 -37.15 -13.85 7.61
C ILE A 7 -36.75 -12.38 7.84
N GLU A 8 -37.34 -11.72 8.83
CA GLU A 8 -37.01 -10.33 9.17
C GLU A 8 -35.62 -10.20 9.82
N ALA A 9 -35.27 -11.14 10.70
CA ALA A 9 -33.94 -11.23 11.29
C ALA A 9 -32.84 -11.50 10.23
N ASP A 10 -33.09 -12.40 9.28
CA ASP A 10 -32.14 -12.70 8.20
C ASP A 10 -31.94 -11.52 7.24
N LYS A 11 -33.00 -10.74 6.96
CA LYS A 11 -32.90 -9.50 6.18
C LYS A 11 -32.04 -8.44 6.88
N LEU A 12 -32.28 -8.21 8.17
CA LEU A 12 -31.48 -7.26 8.97
C LEU A 12 -30.01 -7.70 9.03
N LYS A 13 -29.77 -9.00 9.22
CA LYS A 13 -28.41 -9.57 9.25
C LYS A 13 -27.70 -9.40 7.90
N LEU A 14 -28.40 -9.67 6.79
CA LEU A 14 -27.86 -9.48 5.44
C LEU A 14 -27.54 -8.01 5.16
N GLN A 15 -28.41 -7.09 5.57
CA GLN A 15 -28.18 -5.66 5.42
C GLN A 15 -26.93 -5.22 6.19
N PHE A 16 -26.79 -5.64 7.45
CA PHE A 16 -25.62 -5.35 8.26
C PHE A 16 -24.31 -5.87 7.64
N ILE A 17 -24.29 -7.12 7.18
CA ILE A 17 -23.11 -7.71 6.52
C ILE A 17 -22.78 -6.98 5.22
N THR A 18 -23.80 -6.57 4.47
CA THR A 18 -23.63 -5.79 3.24
C THR A 18 -23.00 -4.43 3.51
N ASP A 19 -23.40 -3.77 4.59
CA ASP A 19 -22.84 -2.47 4.97
C ASP A 19 -21.39 -2.62 5.43
N LEU A 20 -21.07 -3.64 6.23
CA LEU A 20 -19.68 -3.97 6.59
C LEU A 20 -18.83 -4.28 5.36
N TYR A 21 -19.35 -5.05 4.40
CA TYR A 21 -18.65 -5.34 3.15
C TYR A 21 -18.33 -4.07 2.36
N LYS A 22 -19.29 -3.15 2.23
CA LYS A 22 -19.10 -1.84 1.58
C LYS A 22 -18.08 -0.96 2.30
N GLU A 23 -18.11 -0.98 3.64
CA GLU A 23 -17.15 -0.27 4.47
C GLU A 23 -15.71 -0.78 4.22
N GLN A 24 -15.50 -2.11 4.24
CA GLN A 24 -14.18 -2.69 3.94
C GLN A 24 -13.70 -2.37 2.52
N CYS A 25 -14.60 -2.38 1.53
CA CYS A 25 -14.28 -1.95 0.17
C CYS A 25 -13.83 -0.48 0.12
N THR A 26 -14.46 0.39 0.92
CA THR A 26 -14.12 1.80 1.00
C THR A 26 -12.77 2.02 1.68
N HIS A 27 -12.52 1.36 2.81
CA HIS A 27 -11.20 1.36 3.43
C HIS A 27 -10.10 0.86 2.49
N GLY A 28 -10.35 -0.23 1.75
CA GLY A 28 -9.39 -0.75 0.77
C GLY A 28 -9.01 0.27 -0.29
N ARG A 29 -9.97 1.06 -0.79
CA ARG A 29 -9.71 2.16 -1.73
C ARG A 29 -8.89 3.28 -1.11
N HIS A 30 -9.23 3.70 0.12
CA HIS A 30 -8.47 4.76 0.81
C HIS A 30 -7.04 4.34 1.15
N THR A 31 -6.84 3.12 1.64
CA THR A 31 -5.51 2.57 1.93
C THR A 31 -4.64 2.53 0.67
N GLU A 32 -5.20 2.16 -0.48
CA GLU A 32 -4.45 2.19 -1.75
C GLU A 32 -4.13 3.61 -2.20
N ALA A 33 -5.08 4.55 -2.10
CA ALA A 33 -4.82 5.95 -2.45
C ALA A 33 -3.71 6.54 -1.56
N GLN A 34 -3.73 6.25 -0.26
CA GLN A 34 -2.68 6.65 0.68
C GLN A 34 -1.32 6.03 0.31
N ARG A 35 -1.29 4.76 -0.08
CA ARG A 35 -0.07 4.07 -0.54
C ARG A 35 0.52 4.75 -1.77
N GLN A 36 -0.30 5.04 -2.78
CA GLN A 36 0.14 5.69 -4.02
C GLN A 36 0.62 7.11 -3.77
N PHE A 37 -0.12 7.87 -2.95
CA PHE A 37 0.27 9.22 -2.55
C PHE A 37 1.62 9.21 -1.83
N MET A 38 1.78 8.36 -0.81
CA MET A 38 3.03 8.23 -0.05
C MET A 38 4.20 7.83 -0.95
N ALA A 39 4.02 6.82 -1.81
CA ALA A 39 5.06 6.38 -2.75
C ALA A 39 5.45 7.49 -3.74
N GLY A 40 4.47 8.23 -4.27
CA GLY A 40 4.71 9.38 -5.14
C GLY A 40 5.46 10.51 -4.44
N THR A 41 5.07 10.88 -3.21
CA THR A 41 5.76 11.91 -2.43
C THR A 41 7.20 11.52 -2.13
N LEU A 42 7.45 10.28 -1.72
CA LEU A 42 8.80 9.79 -1.42
C LEU A 42 9.68 9.75 -2.67
N LEU A 43 9.10 9.43 -3.83
CA LEU A 43 9.80 9.54 -5.11
C LEU A 43 10.24 10.98 -5.41
N ILE A 44 9.32 11.94 -5.28
CA ILE A 44 9.58 13.35 -5.55
C ILE A 44 10.68 13.87 -4.62
N LEU A 45 10.59 13.56 -3.32
CA LEU A 45 11.63 13.91 -2.35
C LEU A 45 12.98 13.29 -2.70
N SER A 46 13.00 12.02 -3.13
CA SER A 46 14.23 11.37 -3.60
C SER A 46 14.85 12.12 -4.79
N GLY A 47 14.03 12.55 -5.74
CA GLY A 47 14.48 13.34 -6.90
C GLY A 47 15.05 14.71 -6.49
N ILE A 48 14.42 15.39 -5.53
CA ILE A 48 14.91 16.67 -4.99
C ILE A 48 16.29 16.48 -4.34
N LEU A 49 16.45 15.46 -3.49
CA LEU A 49 17.72 15.16 -2.81
C LEU A 49 18.82 14.82 -3.82
N LEU A 50 18.51 14.04 -4.87
CA LEU A 50 19.46 13.75 -5.95
C LEU A 50 19.91 15.02 -6.68
N SER A 51 18.98 15.94 -7.01
CA SER A 51 19.32 17.22 -7.63
C SER A 51 20.20 18.09 -6.73
N MET A 52 19.98 18.07 -5.41
CA MET A 52 20.83 18.79 -4.45
C MET A 52 22.24 18.20 -4.38
N ILE A 53 22.38 16.87 -4.38
CA ILE A 53 23.69 16.20 -4.41
C ILE A 53 24.46 16.58 -5.69
N ALA A 54 23.75 16.59 -6.83
CA ALA A 54 24.35 16.99 -8.11
C ALA A 54 24.77 18.47 -8.11
N ALA A 55 23.97 19.37 -7.53
CA ALA A 55 24.30 20.80 -7.41
C ALA A 55 25.53 21.06 -6.51
N LEU A 56 25.77 20.17 -5.55
CA LEU A 56 26.96 20.19 -4.68
C LEU A 56 28.16 19.46 -5.29
N HIS A 57 28.13 19.14 -6.58
CA HIS A 57 29.23 18.50 -7.31
C HIS A 57 29.74 17.19 -6.69
N PHE A 58 28.91 16.50 -5.90
CA PHE A 58 29.29 15.28 -5.19
C PHE A 58 30.42 15.47 -4.17
N ASP A 59 30.61 16.68 -3.64
CA ASP A 59 31.57 16.95 -2.58
C ASP A 59 31.17 16.31 -1.24
N ILE A 60 32.11 16.25 -0.30
CA ILE A 60 31.91 15.77 1.08
C ILE A 60 30.70 16.43 1.78
N THR A 61 30.39 17.67 1.42
CA THR A 61 29.25 18.44 1.96
C THR A 61 27.90 17.84 1.56
N ALA A 62 27.84 17.04 0.48
CA ALA A 62 26.66 16.32 0.03
C ALA A 62 26.43 15.00 0.79
N MET A 63 27.38 14.54 1.61
CA MET A 63 27.31 13.26 2.32
C MET A 63 26.05 13.13 3.22
N PRO A 64 25.64 14.14 4.00
CA PRO A 64 24.40 14.06 4.78
C PRO A 64 23.15 13.88 3.89
N ILE A 65 23.14 14.49 2.70
CA ILE A 65 22.03 14.41 1.76
C ILE A 65 21.97 13.02 1.11
N ALA A 66 23.12 12.44 0.76
CA ALA A 66 23.23 11.08 0.24
C ALA A 66 22.77 10.03 1.27
N LEU A 67 23.15 10.19 2.55
CA LEU A 67 22.64 9.34 3.64
C LEU A 67 21.13 9.49 3.85
N THR A 68 20.61 10.72 3.73
CA THR A 68 19.17 10.98 3.82
C THR A 68 18.40 10.27 2.70
N LEU A 69 18.95 10.24 1.48
CA LEU A 69 18.37 9.51 0.34
C LEU A 69 18.29 8.00 0.63
N VAL A 70 19.33 7.41 1.20
CA VAL A 70 19.36 6.00 1.63
C VAL A 70 18.28 5.72 2.68
N ALA A 71 18.21 6.55 3.73
CA ALA A 71 17.21 6.41 4.79
C ALA A 71 15.78 6.52 4.26
N LEU A 72 15.54 7.45 3.33
CA LEU A 72 14.23 7.66 2.72
C LEU A 72 13.81 6.46 1.86
N ALA A 73 14.73 5.87 1.09
CA ALA A 73 14.45 4.67 0.31
C ALA A 73 14.12 3.45 1.21
N LEU A 74 14.81 3.29 2.35
CA LEU A 74 14.49 2.26 3.33
C LEU A 74 13.12 2.48 3.97
N CYS A 75 12.81 3.72 4.34
CA CYS A 75 11.50 4.09 4.90
C CYS A 75 10.37 3.79 3.90
N ALA A 76 10.55 4.17 2.63
CA ALA A 76 9.59 3.89 1.56
C ALA A 76 9.27 2.40 1.43
N LYS A 77 10.29 1.53 1.43
CA LYS A 77 10.11 0.08 1.38
C LYS A 77 9.32 -0.44 2.58
N LYS A 78 9.58 0.06 3.78
CA LYS A 78 8.84 -0.32 4.99
C LYS A 78 7.39 0.13 4.92
N CYS A 79 7.13 1.36 4.49
CA CYS A 79 5.76 1.87 4.33
C CYS A 79 4.97 1.03 3.31
N ILE A 80 5.55 0.72 2.15
CA ILE A 80 4.90 -0.12 1.14
C ILE A 80 4.50 -1.48 1.72
N ALA A 81 5.42 -2.13 2.44
CA ALA A 81 5.15 -3.42 3.08
C ALA A 81 4.00 -3.34 4.11
N VAL A 82 3.91 -2.26 4.89
CA VAL A 82 2.79 -2.05 5.84
C VAL A 82 1.46 -1.91 5.11
N PHE A 83 1.42 -1.16 4.01
CA PHE A 83 0.21 -1.02 3.21
C PHE A 83 -0.20 -2.34 2.51
N GLU A 84 0.77 -3.16 2.11
CA GLU A 84 0.49 -4.51 1.58
C GLU A 84 -0.15 -5.41 2.65
N MET A 85 0.42 -5.46 3.86
CA MET A 85 -0.16 -6.24 4.97
C MET A 85 -1.58 -5.76 5.31
N LYS A 86 -1.80 -4.44 5.40
CA LYS A 86 -3.14 -3.88 5.67
C LYS A 86 -4.15 -4.24 4.59
N ARG A 87 -3.71 -4.31 3.33
CA ARG A 87 -4.57 -4.72 2.23
C ARG A 87 -4.92 -6.20 2.27
N GLU A 88 -3.96 -7.07 2.61
CA GLU A 88 -4.22 -8.50 2.81
C GLU A 88 -5.27 -8.70 3.90
N GLU A 89 -5.13 -7.98 5.01
CA GLU A 89 -6.11 -7.95 6.10
C GLU A 89 -7.52 -7.53 5.61
N LEU A 90 -7.62 -6.41 4.89
CA LEU A 90 -8.90 -5.92 4.35
C LEU A 90 -9.51 -6.88 3.31
N THR A 91 -8.68 -7.56 2.53
CA THR A 91 -9.11 -8.55 1.54
C THR A 91 -9.69 -9.77 2.25
N ALA A 92 -9.00 -10.30 3.26
CA ALA A 92 -9.48 -11.43 4.06
C ALA A 92 -10.80 -11.11 4.78
N ARG A 93 -10.94 -9.91 5.34
CA ARG A 93 -12.20 -9.45 5.96
C ARG A 93 -13.34 -9.36 4.95
N ARG A 94 -13.07 -8.83 3.75
CA ARG A 94 -14.07 -8.75 2.68
C ARG A 94 -14.55 -10.14 2.25
N ASP A 95 -13.62 -11.08 2.09
CA ASP A 95 -13.94 -12.45 1.70
C ASP A 95 -14.74 -13.16 2.80
N HIS A 96 -14.44 -12.88 4.08
CA HIS A 96 -15.23 -13.36 5.20
C HIS A 96 -16.68 -12.85 5.17
N TYR A 97 -16.90 -11.54 5.00
CA TYR A 97 -18.26 -10.98 4.93
C TYR A 97 -19.03 -11.45 3.70
N ARG A 98 -18.34 -11.66 2.58
CA ARG A 98 -18.93 -12.27 1.40
C ARG A 98 -19.44 -13.67 1.70
N PHE A 99 -18.61 -14.52 2.32
CA PHE A 99 -19.01 -15.87 2.68
C PHE A 99 -20.19 -15.90 3.66
N GLU A 100 -20.22 -14.98 4.63
CA GLU A 100 -21.36 -14.86 5.55
C GLU A 100 -22.65 -14.42 4.84
N ALA A 101 -22.58 -13.52 3.85
CA ALA A 101 -23.73 -13.14 3.03
C ALA A 101 -24.22 -14.29 2.13
N GLU A 102 -23.30 -15.07 1.56
CA GLU A 102 -23.61 -16.27 0.77
C GLU A 102 -24.31 -17.34 1.61
N LYS A 103 -23.91 -17.54 2.88
CA LYS A 103 -24.61 -18.46 3.79
C LYS A 103 -26.06 -18.08 4.04
N ILE A 104 -26.36 -16.79 4.14
CA ILE A 104 -27.71 -16.29 4.43
C ILE A 104 -28.59 -16.38 3.18
N THR A 105 -28.05 -16.07 2.01
CA THR A 105 -28.82 -15.98 0.76
C THR A 105 -28.84 -17.27 -0.05
N GLY A 106 -27.89 -18.18 0.18
CA GLY A 106 -27.67 -19.37 -0.64
C GLY A 106 -27.12 -19.08 -2.04
N THR A 107 -26.75 -17.84 -2.34
CA THR A 107 -26.32 -17.39 -3.67
C THR A 107 -25.13 -16.43 -3.59
N GLU A 108 -24.36 -16.32 -4.65
CA GLU A 108 -23.25 -15.38 -4.73
C GLU A 108 -23.76 -13.93 -4.81
N VAL A 109 -23.66 -13.19 -3.70
CA VAL A 109 -24.18 -11.80 -3.59
C VAL A 109 -23.17 -10.76 -4.05
N PHE A 110 -21.89 -11.03 -3.87
CA PHE A 110 -20.81 -10.07 -4.15
C PHE A 110 -19.79 -10.66 -5.11
N ALA A 111 -19.35 -9.82 -6.05
CA ALA A 111 -18.26 -10.19 -6.95
C ALA A 111 -16.97 -10.48 -6.14
N PRO A 112 -16.18 -11.49 -6.54
CA PRO A 112 -14.87 -11.71 -5.96
C PRO A 112 -14.02 -10.45 -6.08
N ALA A 113 -13.16 -10.25 -5.09
CA ALA A 113 -12.08 -9.28 -5.07
C ALA A 113 -11.42 -9.09 -6.46
N ALA A 114 -11.85 -8.08 -7.23
CA ALA A 114 -11.36 -7.89 -8.58
C ALA A 114 -9.86 -7.56 -8.58
N ASN A 115 -9.09 -8.53 -9.07
CA ASN A 115 -7.69 -8.56 -9.50
C ASN A 115 -6.63 -7.86 -8.62
N GLY A 116 -6.08 -8.66 -7.70
CA GLY A 116 -4.79 -8.42 -7.07
C GLY A 116 -3.61 -8.25 -8.04
N ARG A 117 -3.72 -8.72 -9.28
CA ARG A 117 -2.62 -8.74 -10.27
C ARG A 117 -2.11 -7.36 -10.68
N ASN A 118 -2.99 -6.40 -10.96
CA ASN A 118 -2.55 -5.05 -11.35
C ASN A 118 -1.90 -4.31 -10.18
N MET A 119 -2.45 -4.44 -8.97
CA MET A 119 -1.83 -3.87 -7.77
C MET A 119 -0.51 -4.53 -7.42
N GLN A 120 -0.39 -5.85 -7.56
CA GLN A 120 0.85 -6.56 -7.26
C GLN A 120 1.95 -6.18 -8.26
N ARG A 121 1.59 -5.94 -9.53
CA ARG A 121 2.50 -5.31 -10.51
C ARG A 121 2.94 -3.92 -10.05
N LEU A 122 2.02 -3.05 -9.63
CA LEU A 122 2.37 -1.72 -9.14
C LEU A 122 3.28 -1.78 -7.90
N SER A 123 3.00 -2.67 -6.95
CA SER A 123 3.85 -2.81 -5.77
C SER A 123 5.24 -3.33 -6.11
N ASN A 124 5.34 -4.29 -7.03
CA ASN A 124 6.62 -4.74 -7.56
C ASN A 124 7.38 -3.62 -8.29
N GLN A 125 6.68 -2.75 -9.02
CA GLN A 125 7.29 -1.57 -9.66
C GLN A 125 7.83 -0.58 -8.61
N TRP A 126 7.04 -0.27 -7.58
CA TRP A 126 7.49 0.60 -6.49
C TRP A 126 8.70 0.01 -5.76
N ASN A 127 8.67 -1.27 -5.40
CA ASN A 127 9.79 -1.93 -4.73
C ASN A 127 11.06 -1.93 -5.58
N LYS A 128 10.95 -2.20 -6.90
CA LYS A 128 12.09 -2.10 -7.83
C LYS A 128 12.66 -0.68 -7.87
N LEU A 129 11.78 0.30 -7.92
CA LEU A 129 12.19 1.69 -8.04
C LEU A 129 12.84 2.20 -6.75
N PHE A 130 12.30 1.89 -5.56
CA PHE A 130 12.95 2.25 -4.30
C PHE A 130 14.22 1.45 -4.04
N ASN A 131 14.33 0.21 -4.52
CA ASN A 131 15.61 -0.51 -4.54
C ASN A 131 16.64 0.20 -5.41
N PHE A 132 16.24 0.70 -6.58
CA PHE A 132 17.12 1.49 -7.43
C PHE A 132 17.59 2.77 -6.72
N VAL A 133 16.67 3.54 -6.12
CA VAL A 133 17.02 4.74 -5.33
C VAL A 133 17.95 4.40 -4.17
N LEU A 134 17.71 3.28 -3.49
CA LEU A 134 18.56 2.81 -2.38
C LEU A 134 19.98 2.51 -2.85
N VAL A 135 20.12 1.71 -3.92
CA VAL A 135 21.44 1.37 -4.48
C VAL A 135 22.15 2.62 -4.96
N LEU A 136 21.44 3.53 -5.64
CA LEU A 136 21.98 4.80 -6.09
C LEU A 136 22.47 5.65 -4.92
N GLY A 137 21.69 5.78 -3.84
CA GLY A 137 22.08 6.50 -2.63
C GLY A 137 23.32 5.91 -1.94
N ILE A 138 23.42 4.57 -1.87
CA ILE A 138 24.60 3.90 -1.33
C ILE A 138 25.83 4.18 -2.20
N LEU A 139 25.71 4.05 -3.52
CA LEU A 139 26.80 4.34 -4.45
C LEU A 139 27.26 5.80 -4.35
N LEU A 140 26.34 6.75 -4.31
CA LEU A 140 26.66 8.17 -4.13
C LEU A 140 27.39 8.40 -2.81
N THR A 141 26.93 7.78 -1.72
CA THR A 141 27.60 7.89 -0.42
C THR A 141 29.04 7.36 -0.48
N LEU A 142 29.26 6.22 -1.15
CA LEU A 142 30.60 5.65 -1.33
C LEU A 142 31.51 6.53 -2.20
N ILE A 143 30.98 7.09 -3.29
CA ILE A 143 31.72 7.99 -4.18
C ILE A 143 32.17 9.25 -3.42
N ILE A 144 31.23 9.89 -2.71
CA ILE A 144 31.51 11.09 -1.92
C ILE A 144 32.56 10.77 -0.83
N ALA A 145 32.42 9.63 -0.15
CA ALA A 145 33.36 9.21 0.89
C ALA A 145 34.77 8.90 0.36
N ALA A 146 34.90 8.44 -0.88
CA ALA A 146 36.19 8.16 -1.51
C ALA A 146 36.94 9.42 -1.98
N GLN A 147 36.25 10.58 -2.00
CA GLN A 147 36.85 11.89 -2.31
C GLN A 147 37.33 12.63 -1.05
N ALA A 148 37.04 12.10 0.14
CA ALA A 148 37.47 12.60 1.44
C ALA A 148 38.92 12.22 1.76
#